data_AF-A0A410D9E7-F1
#
_entry.id   AF-A0A410D9E7-F1
#
_cell.length_a   1.000
_cell.length_b   1.000
_cell.length_c   1.000
_cell.angle_alpha   90.00
_cell.angle_beta   90.00
_cell.angle_gamma   90.00
#
_symmetry.space_group_name_H-M   'P 1'
#
loop_
_entity.id
_entity.type
_entity.pdbx_description
1 polymer ?
#
loop_
_entity_poly.entity_id
_entity_poly.type
_entity_poly.pdbx_seq_one_letter_code
_entity_poly.pdbx_strand_id
1 'polypeptide(L)'
;MTQLQAYRKEIDAIDEQLIRLFNKRMDIARSIALFKLKNDHKILDGKREQDIIRKARDQSARAELKPYQESLFKHLVALSRDYQKLLINKSK
;
A
#
# COMPACT_ATOMS: atom_id res chain seq x y z
N MET A 1 -34.24 -9.35 -2.30
CA MET A 1 -32.81 -9.01 -2.38
C MET A 1 -32.22 -9.73 -3.57
N THR A 2 -31.55 -9.05 -4.50
CA THR A 2 -31.04 -9.69 -5.73
C THR A 2 -29.65 -10.30 -5.52
N GLN A 3 -29.28 -11.28 -6.33
CA GLN A 3 -27.94 -11.89 -6.29
C GLN A 3 -26.82 -10.84 -6.49
N LEU A 4 -27.04 -9.85 -7.34
CA LEU A 4 -26.13 -8.72 -7.53
C LEU A 4 -25.96 -7.89 -6.24
N GLN A 5 -27.03 -7.67 -5.48
CA GLN A 5 -26.94 -6.96 -4.20
C GLN A 5 -26.14 -7.75 -3.16
N ALA A 6 -26.24 -9.09 -3.16
CA ALA A 6 -25.43 -9.93 -2.28
C ALA A 6 -23.93 -9.80 -2.59
N TYR A 7 -23.55 -9.91 -3.87
CA TYR A 7 -22.14 -9.74 -4.27
C TYR A 7 -21.58 -8.35 -3.94
N ARG A 8 -22.38 -7.29 -4.08
CA ARG A 8 -21.94 -5.95 -3.69
C ARG A 8 -21.68 -5.84 -2.19
N LYS A 9 -22.55 -6.43 -1.35
CA LYS A 9 -22.33 -6.45 0.10
C LYS A 9 -21.07 -7.22 0.50
N GLU A 10 -20.73 -8.29 -0.21
CA GLU A 10 -19.47 -9.00 0.01
C GLU A 10 -18.27 -8.13 -0.33
N ILE A 11 -18.33 -7.38 -1.45
CA ILE A 11 -17.29 -6.41 -1.82
C ILE A 11 -17.18 -5.31 -0.75
N ASP A 12 -18.30 -4.74 -0.30
CA ASP A 12 -18.30 -3.70 0.73
C ASP A 12 -17.58 -4.18 2.01
N ALA A 13 -17.84 -5.42 2.43
CA ALA A 13 -17.19 -6.02 3.60
C ALA A 13 -15.67 -6.27 3.39
N ILE A 14 -15.24 -6.54 2.16
CA ILE A 14 -13.82 -6.64 1.80
C ILE A 14 -13.19 -5.24 1.81
N ASP A 15 -13.86 -4.25 1.24
CA ASP A 15 -13.38 -2.88 1.16
C ASP A 15 -13.17 -2.27 2.55
N GLU A 16 -14.07 -2.55 3.49
CA GLU A 16 -13.88 -2.18 4.89
C GLU A 16 -12.59 -2.77 5.49
N GLN A 17 -12.25 -4.02 5.16
CA GLN A 17 -10.99 -4.64 5.60
C GLN A 17 -9.79 -3.99 4.92
N LEU A 18 -9.88 -3.71 3.62
CA LEU A 18 -8.82 -3.03 2.88
C LEU A 18 -8.55 -1.64 3.45
N ILE A 19 -9.58 -0.86 3.80
CA ILE A 19 -9.44 0.46 4.42
C ILE A 19 -8.71 0.34 5.77
N ARG A 20 -9.10 -0.62 6.62
CA ARG A 20 -8.44 -0.86 7.91
C ARG A 20 -6.96 -1.22 7.74
N LEU A 21 -6.65 -2.11 6.80
CA LEU A 21 -5.28 -2.54 6.51
C LEU A 21 -4.44 -1.42 5.89
N PHE A 22 -5.04 -0.61 5.02
CA PHE A 22 -4.41 0.54 4.40
C PHE A 22 -4.00 1.59 5.45
N ASN A 23 -4.91 1.93 6.38
CA ASN A 23 -4.62 2.87 7.46
C ASN A 23 -3.46 2.38 8.33
N LYS A 24 -3.49 1.10 8.75
CA LYS A 24 -2.40 0.49 9.50
C LYS A 24 -1.07 0.55 8.74
N ARG A 25 -1.09 0.32 7.42
CA ARG A 25 0.11 0.43 6.57
C ARG A 25 0.62 1.88 6.52
N MET A 26 -0.27 2.87 6.48
CA MET A 26 0.12 4.28 6.47
C MET A 26 0.65 4.78 7.82
N ASP A 27 0.15 4.26 8.93
CA ASP A 27 0.74 4.52 10.25
C ASP A 27 2.20 4.02 10.33
N ILE A 28 2.47 2.81 9.81
CA ILE A 28 3.84 2.31 9.69
C ILE A 28 4.67 3.18 8.73
N ALA A 29 4.10 3.65 7.62
CA ALA A 29 4.79 4.55 6.71
C ALA A 29 5.17 5.88 7.39
N ARG A 30 4.33 6.41 8.29
CA ARG A 30 4.66 7.57 9.14
C ARG A 30 5.85 7.27 10.04
N SER A 31 5.86 6.13 10.74
CA SER A 31 7.00 5.72 11.58
C SER A 31 8.29 5.60 10.76
N ILE A 32 8.21 5.06 9.53
CA ILE A 32 9.35 4.98 8.62
C ILE A 32 9.84 6.38 8.21
N ALA A 33 8.94 7.33 7.92
CA ALA A 33 9.33 8.72 7.62
C ALA A 33 10.10 9.35 8.79
N LEU A 34 9.58 9.25 10.01
CA LEU A 34 10.23 9.79 11.21
C LEU A 34 11.61 9.15 11.45
N PHE A 35 11.70 7.83 11.27
CA PHE A 35 12.97 7.12 11.37
C PHE A 35 13.97 7.61 10.31
N LYS A 36 13.55 7.73 9.04
CA LYS A 36 14.41 8.17 7.96
C LYS A 36 14.88 9.61 8.16
N LEU A 37 14.00 10.50 8.61
CA LEU A 37 14.34 11.88 8.95
C LEU A 37 15.42 11.96 10.03
N LYS A 38 15.26 11.19 11.11
CA LYS A 38 16.21 11.16 12.23
C LYS A 38 17.60 10.63 11.84
N ASN A 39 17.66 9.72 10.86
CA ASN A 39 18.90 9.06 10.44
C ASN A 39 19.45 9.59 9.11
N ASP A 40 18.90 10.69 8.57
CA ASP A 40 19.29 11.28 7.27
C ASP A 40 19.21 10.29 6.08
N HIS A 41 18.22 9.40 6.12
CA HIS A 41 17.99 8.43 5.03
C HIS A 41 17.03 9.00 3.97
N LYS A 42 17.27 8.65 2.70
CA LYS A 42 16.39 9.03 1.58
C LYS A 42 15.01 8.33 1.67
N ILE A 43 13.96 9.07 1.33
CA ILE A 43 12.59 8.52 1.29
C ILE A 43 12.46 7.47 0.19
N LEU A 44 12.97 7.76 -1.01
CA LEU A 44 12.95 6.83 -2.14
C LEU A 44 13.97 5.71 -1.92
N ASP A 45 13.47 4.47 -1.88
CA ASP A 45 14.29 3.26 -1.85
C ASP A 45 13.82 2.32 -2.97
N GLY A 46 14.33 2.56 -4.18
CA GLY A 46 13.87 1.86 -5.38
C GLY A 46 13.99 0.33 -5.29
N LYS A 47 15.05 -0.17 -4.65
CA LYS A 47 15.25 -1.61 -4.46
C LYS A 47 14.17 -2.19 -3.55
N ARG A 48 13.92 -1.56 -2.39
CA ARG A 48 12.88 -2.01 -1.47
C ARG A 48 11.50 -1.98 -2.11
N GLU A 49 11.19 -0.92 -2.87
CA GLU A 49 9.90 -0.78 -3.57
C GLU A 49 9.69 -1.87 -4.62
N GLN A 50 10.69 -2.14 -5.45
CA GLN A 50 10.65 -3.23 -6.43
C GLN A 50 10.47 -4.60 -5.75
N ASP A 51 11.13 -4.82 -4.61
CA ASP A 51 10.97 -6.05 -3.83
C ASP A 51 9.54 -6.23 -3.28
N ILE A 52 8.88 -5.14 -2.86
CA ILE A 52 7.46 -5.20 -2.42
C ILE A 52 6.58 -5.63 -3.58
N ILE A 53 6.73 -4.98 -4.74
CA ILE A 53 5.89 -5.19 -5.92
C ILE A 53 6.07 -6.62 -6.44
N ARG A 54 7.33 -7.09 -6.55
CA ARG A 54 7.64 -8.45 -6.99
C ARG A 54 7.05 -9.50 -6.05
N LYS A 55 7.24 -9.33 -4.73
CA LYS A 55 6.67 -10.26 -3.73
C LYS A 55 5.14 -10.33 -3.83
N ALA A 56 4.48 -9.18 -3.94
CA ALA A 56 3.02 -9.16 -4.06
C ALA A 56 2.52 -9.88 -5.31
N ARG A 57 3.18 -9.65 -6.45
CA ARG A 57 2.87 -10.34 -7.71
C ARG A 57 3.09 -11.85 -7.60
N ASP A 58 4.21 -12.27 -7.03
CA ASP A 58 4.61 -13.68 -6.99
C ASP A 58 3.82 -14.48 -5.94
N GLN A 59 3.30 -13.84 -4.91
CA GLN A 59 2.42 -14.44 -3.89
C GLN A 59 0.98 -14.67 -4.36
N SER A 60 0.57 -14.09 -5.50
CA SER A 60 -0.75 -14.39 -6.07
C SER A 60 -0.79 -15.82 -6.59
N ALA A 61 -1.60 -16.67 -5.94
CA ALA A 61 -1.87 -18.04 -6.38
C ALA A 61 -2.59 -18.11 -7.74
N ARG A 62 -3.18 -17.00 -8.19
CA ARG A 62 -3.92 -16.88 -9.45
C ARG A 62 -3.08 -16.13 -10.48
N ALA A 63 -2.75 -16.79 -11.58
CA ALA A 63 -1.84 -16.26 -12.60
C ALA A 63 -2.44 -15.04 -13.31
N GLU A 64 -3.73 -15.08 -13.60
CA GLU A 64 -4.49 -14.02 -14.25
C GLU A 64 -4.57 -12.74 -13.41
N LEU A 65 -4.45 -12.84 -12.09
CA LEU A 65 -4.50 -11.69 -11.19
C LEU A 65 -3.13 -11.02 -10.97
N LYS A 66 -2.03 -11.65 -11.38
CA LYS A 66 -0.67 -11.13 -11.14
C LYS A 66 -0.47 -9.69 -11.64
N PRO A 67 -0.88 -9.30 -12.87
CA PRO A 67 -0.70 -7.93 -13.36
C PRO A 67 -1.48 -6.91 -12.53
N TYR A 68 -2.69 -7.27 -12.09
CA TYR A 68 -3.54 -6.41 -11.25
C TYR A 68 -2.95 -6.22 -9.86
N GLN A 69 -2.43 -7.29 -9.27
CA GLN A 69 -1.75 -7.25 -7.98
C GLN A 69 -0.48 -6.39 -8.05
N GLU A 70 0.30 -6.53 -9.13
CA GLU A 70 1.47 -5.70 -9.37
C GLU A 70 1.10 -4.21 -9.45
N SER A 71 0.04 -3.88 -10.20
CA SER A 71 -0.48 -2.52 -10.34
C SER A 71 -0.93 -1.94 -9.01
N LEU A 72 -1.71 -2.70 -8.22
CA LEU A 72 -2.16 -2.28 -6.89
C LEU A 72 -0.99 -1.92 -5.99
N PHE A 73 0.04 -2.77 -5.93
CA PHE A 73 1.19 -2.54 -5.06
C PHE A 73 2.10 -1.40 -5.54
N LYS A 74 2.21 -1.15 -6.84
CA LYS A 74 2.86 0.06 -7.38
C LYS A 74 2.19 1.32 -6.82
N HIS A 75 0.86 1.39 -6.88
CA HIS A 75 0.10 2.53 -6.35
C HIS A 75 0.22 2.64 -4.82
N LEU A 76 0.09 1.53 -4.08
CA LEU A 76 0.22 1.53 -2.62
C LEU A 76 1.59 2.04 -2.15
N VAL A 77 2.66 1.64 -2.82
CA VAL A 77 4.02 2.09 -2.51
C VAL A 77 4.20 3.57 -2.85
N ALA A 78 3.69 4.03 -4.00
CA ALA A 78 3.71 5.44 -4.37
C ALA A 78 3.00 6.32 -3.32
N LEU A 79 1.79 5.94 -2.91
CA LEU A 79 1.02 6.64 -1.88
C LEU A 79 1.78 6.70 -0.54
N SER A 80 2.42 5.61 -0.12
CA SER A 80 3.24 5.62 1.10
C SER A 80 4.43 6.55 1.00
N ARG A 81 5.07 6.63 -0.17
CA ARG A 81 6.19 7.55 -0.39
C ARG A 81 5.73 8.99 -0.35
N ASP A 82 4.59 9.30 -0.98
CA ASP A 82 4.08 10.67 -1.01
C ASP A 82 3.61 11.11 0.38
N TYR A 83 3.02 10.21 1.17
CA TYR A 83 2.72 10.48 2.56
C TYR A 83 3.98 10.74 3.41
N GLN A 84 5.04 9.94 3.22
CA GLN A 84 6.33 10.17 3.88
C GLN A 84 6.92 11.55 3.53
N LYS A 85 6.88 11.96 2.24
CA LYS A 85 7.34 13.29 1.81
C LYS A 85 6.53 14.40 2.47
N LEU A 86 5.20 14.29 2.50
CA LEU A 86 4.33 15.27 3.13
C LEU A 86 4.69 15.47 4.60
N LEU A 87 4.92 14.38 5.33
CA LEU A 87 5.27 14.43 6.75
C LEU A 87 6.63 15.11 6.98
N ILE A 88 7.64 14.73 6.21
CA ILE A 88 8.99 15.31 6.32
C ILE A 88 8.99 16.80 5.96
N ASN A 89 8.22 17.20 4.94
CA ASN A 89 8.11 18.60 4.55
C ASN A 89 7.38 19.47 5.60
N LYS A 90 6.44 18.91 6.36
CA LYS A 90 5.77 19.61 7.47
C LYS A 90 6.63 19.75 8.72
N SER A 91 7.70 18.96 8.84
CA SER A 91 8.62 18.98 9.99
C SER A 91 9.86 19.85 9.77
N LYS A 92 9.96 20.50 8.62
CA LYS A 92 10.94 21.55 8.32
C LYS A 92 10.33 22.91 8.62
#